data_AF-A0A4Q7BMM2-F1
#
_entry.id   AF-A0A4Q7BMM2-F1
#
_cell.length_a   1.000
_cell.length_b   1.000
_cell.length_c   1.000
_cell.angle_alpha   90.00
_cell.angle_beta   90.00
_cell.angle_gamma   90.00
#
_symmetry.space_group_name_H-M   'P 1'
#
loop_
_entity.id
_entity.type
_entity.pdbx_description
1 polymer ?
#
loop_
_entity_poly.entity_id
_entity_poly.type
_entity_poly.pdbx_seq_one_letter_code
_entity_poly.pdbx_strand_id
1 'polypeptide(L)'
;MSAVIKGQEVTRQGLADIFGVSLPTVDNWVRAGCSFISKGGRGLEWKFNTAQVSTWLRDRDVEEATGGIPDDIEQLRVRKQKAETELAELELATKKGEVALIEEFERAQAMAFAAIRANIMNVPQRAVLQLLGETDERAFKDKLKAELVLALETSAEDDLEQEDFE
;
A
#
# COMPACT_ATOMS: atom_id res chain seq x y z
N MET A 1 45.03 23.65 26.80
CA MET A 1 43.68 23.18 26.48
C MET A 1 43.70 21.67 26.39
N SER A 2 43.27 20.97 27.46
CA SER A 2 43.23 19.51 27.48
C SER A 2 41.96 19.04 26.78
N ALA A 3 42.09 18.37 25.65
CA ALA A 3 40.95 17.75 24.98
C ALA A 3 40.35 16.75 25.97
N VAL A 4 39.05 16.88 26.27
CA VAL A 4 38.33 15.92 27.11
C VAL A 4 38.40 14.56 26.42
N ILE A 5 39.29 13.71 26.90
CA ILE A 5 39.40 12.33 26.45
C ILE A 5 38.14 11.63 27.03
N LYS A 6 37.12 11.39 26.19
CA LYS A 6 35.85 10.75 26.59
C LYS A 6 35.98 9.26 26.98
N GLY A 7 37.20 8.78 27.23
CA GLY A 7 37.51 7.36 27.50
C GLY A 7 38.80 7.23 28.31
N GLN A 8 39.06 6.02 28.81
CA GLN A 8 40.26 5.72 29.59
C GLN A 8 41.39 5.24 28.66
N GLU A 9 42.60 5.72 28.89
CA GLU A 9 43.80 5.17 28.25
C GLU A 9 44.18 3.86 28.94
N VAL A 10 44.22 2.77 28.16
CA VAL A 10 44.49 1.43 28.69
C VAL A 10 45.55 0.72 27.88
N THR A 11 46.28 -0.17 28.55
CA THR A 11 47.21 -1.09 27.89
C THR A 11 46.43 -2.17 27.15
N ARG A 12 47.13 -2.95 26.31
CA ARG A 12 46.55 -4.11 25.63
C ARG A 12 45.88 -5.09 26.59
N GLN A 13 46.50 -5.35 27.74
CA GLN A 13 45.93 -6.21 28.79
C GLN A 13 44.68 -5.58 29.40
N GLY A 14 44.75 -4.29 29.75
CA GLY A 14 43.58 -3.59 30.30
C GLY A 14 42.40 -3.54 29.33
N LEU A 15 42.66 -3.44 28.02
CA LEU A 15 41.60 -3.50 27.01
C LEU A 15 40.94 -4.88 26.94
N ALA A 16 41.74 -5.95 26.99
CA ALA A 16 41.24 -7.32 27.03
C ALA A 16 40.35 -7.57 28.27
N ASP A 17 40.80 -7.10 29.44
CA ASP A 17 40.06 -7.26 30.70
C ASP A 17 38.73 -6.47 30.70
N ILE A 18 38.73 -5.24 30.17
CA ILE A 18 37.53 -4.38 30.09
C ILE A 18 36.46 -4.96 29.17
N PHE A 19 36.86 -5.46 28.00
CA PHE A 19 35.93 -6.00 27.01
C PHE A 19 35.67 -7.51 27.21
N GLY A 20 36.31 -8.15 28.19
CA GLY A 20 36.14 -9.57 28.47
C GLY A 20 36.61 -10.49 27.33
N VAL A 21 37.62 -10.06 26.56
CA VAL A 21 38.13 -10.79 25.39
C VAL A 21 39.56 -11.24 25.57
N SER A 22 40.03 -12.18 24.75
CA SER A 22 41.40 -12.65 24.80
C SER A 22 42.39 -11.64 24.20
N LEU A 23 43.65 -11.67 24.64
CA LEU A 23 44.74 -10.86 24.08
C LEU A 23 44.90 -11.03 22.55
N PRO A 24 44.77 -12.25 21.96
CA PRO A 24 44.73 -12.42 20.50
C PRO A 24 43.54 -11.74 19.81
N THR A 25 42.37 -11.67 20.47
CA THR A 25 41.18 -10.98 19.94
C THR A 25 41.46 -9.50 19.77
N VAL A 26 42.12 -8.89 20.76
CA VAL A 26 42.55 -7.48 20.67
C VAL A 26 43.55 -7.28 19.52
N ASP A 27 44.49 -8.20 19.32
CA ASP A 27 45.42 -8.12 18.17
C ASP A 27 44.68 -8.19 16.84
N ASN A 28 43.66 -9.05 16.76
CA ASN A 28 42.83 -9.18 15.56
C ASN A 28 42.05 -7.89 15.29
N TRP A 29 41.53 -7.21 16.33
CA TRP A 29 40.89 -5.91 16.16
C TRP A 29 41.85 -4.87 15.59
N VAL A 30 43.09 -4.81 16.09
CA VAL A 30 44.11 -3.89 15.56
C VAL A 30 44.43 -4.21 14.10
N ARG A 31 44.56 -5.50 13.74
CA ARG A 31 44.75 -5.92 12.33
C ARG A 31 43.56 -5.55 11.44
N ALA A 32 42.35 -5.58 11.98
CA ALA A 32 41.12 -5.20 11.30
C ALA A 32 40.90 -3.67 11.23
N GLY A 33 41.84 -2.85 11.74
CA GLY A 33 41.78 -1.39 11.65
C GLY A 33 41.28 -0.67 12.90
N CYS A 34 41.23 -1.34 14.05
CA CYS A 34 40.86 -0.71 15.32
C CYS A 34 41.84 0.41 15.70
N SER A 35 41.28 1.51 16.22
CA SER A 35 41.99 2.73 16.58
C SER A 35 42.86 2.56 17.84
N PHE A 36 44.08 3.11 17.81
CA PHE A 36 45.03 3.11 18.93
C PHE A 36 45.76 4.46 19.04
N ILE A 37 46.18 4.82 20.25
CA ILE A 37 46.89 6.08 20.53
C ILE A 37 48.39 5.91 20.29
N SER A 38 48.96 4.79 20.75
CA SER A 38 50.38 4.49 20.58
C SER A 38 50.60 3.03 20.22
N LYS A 39 51.43 2.81 19.20
CA LYS A 39 51.80 1.48 18.73
C LYS A 39 52.88 0.91 19.64
N GLY A 40 52.66 -0.30 20.16
CA GLY A 40 53.67 -1.00 20.94
C GLY A 40 54.88 -1.41 20.10
N GLY A 41 56.06 -1.37 20.70
CA GLY A 41 57.35 -1.68 20.07
C GLY A 41 58.43 -2.01 21.10
N ARG A 42 59.70 -2.09 20.70
CA ARG A 42 60.81 -2.33 21.64
C ARG A 42 60.90 -1.17 22.64
N GLY A 43 60.44 -1.41 23.87
CA GLY A 43 60.45 -0.46 24.98
C GLY A 43 59.22 0.46 25.08
N LEU A 44 58.22 0.32 24.20
CA LEU A 44 56.97 1.09 24.25
C LEU A 44 55.75 0.16 24.36
N GLU A 45 54.88 0.44 25.32
CA GLU A 45 53.61 -0.27 25.50
C GLU A 45 52.52 0.26 24.57
N TRP A 46 51.60 -0.63 24.18
CA TRP A 46 50.39 -0.24 23.47
C TRP A 46 49.50 0.64 24.33
N LYS A 47 48.95 1.71 23.74
CA LYS A 47 47.94 2.55 24.39
C LYS A 47 46.69 2.64 23.52
N PHE A 48 45.55 2.33 24.12
CA PHE A 48 44.23 2.39 23.51
C PHE A 48 43.32 3.34 24.25
N ASN A 49 42.41 3.97 23.53
CA ASN A 49 41.32 4.72 24.12
C ASN A 49 40.05 3.86 24.14
N THR A 50 39.51 3.56 25.33
CA THR A 50 38.32 2.68 25.42
C THR A 50 37.10 3.22 24.67
N ALA A 51 36.92 4.54 24.60
CA ALA A 51 35.79 5.13 23.87
C ALA A 51 35.95 5.00 22.34
N GLN A 52 37.16 5.19 21.82
CA GLN A 52 37.43 5.03 20.38
C GLN A 52 37.29 3.56 19.94
N VAL A 53 37.78 2.63 20.77
CA VAL A 53 37.63 1.19 20.53
C VAL A 53 36.15 0.79 20.59
N SER A 54 35.38 1.30 21.57
CA SER A 54 33.94 1.02 21.66
C SER A 54 33.16 1.55 20.47
N THR A 55 33.47 2.75 19.97
CA THR A 55 32.84 3.30 18.77
C THR A 55 33.17 2.45 17.55
N TRP A 56 34.45 2.11 17.36
CA TRP A 56 34.87 1.27 16.24
C TRP A 56 34.21 -0.12 16.25
N LEU A 57 34.06 -0.74 17.42
CA LEU A 57 33.34 -2.01 17.55
C LEU A 57 31.86 -1.86 17.19
N ARG A 58 31.19 -0.79 17.64
CA ARG A 58 29.80 -0.53 17.27
C ARG A 58 29.63 -0.29 15.77
N ASP A 59 30.50 0.51 15.17
CA ASP A 59 30.45 0.81 13.74
C ASP A 59 30.68 -0.47 12.93
N ARG A 60 31.64 -1.31 13.35
CA ARG A 60 31.90 -2.61 12.73
C ARG A 60 30.74 -3.58 12.91
N ASP A 61 30.15 -3.67 14.10
CA ASP A 61 29.02 -4.58 14.36
C ASP A 61 27.76 -4.10 13.60
N VAL A 62 27.58 -2.78 13.44
CA VAL A 62 26.57 -2.19 12.55
C VAL A 62 26.89 -2.53 11.11
N GLU A 63 28.14 -2.37 10.64
CA GLU A 63 28.57 -2.72 9.28
C GLU A 63 28.46 -4.22 9.00
N GLU A 64 28.71 -5.09 9.97
CA GLU A 64 28.54 -6.55 9.85
C GLU A 64 27.05 -6.93 9.83
N ALA A 65 26.22 -6.26 10.64
CA ALA A 65 24.77 -6.42 10.61
C ALA A 65 24.11 -5.81 9.37
N THR A 66 24.71 -4.77 8.77
CA THR A 66 24.20 -4.05 7.59
C THR A 66 24.95 -4.40 6.30
N GLY A 67 25.93 -5.31 6.37
CA GLY A 67 26.92 -5.67 5.34
C GLY A 67 26.36 -6.52 4.20
N GLY A 68 25.21 -6.11 3.67
CA GLY A 68 24.54 -6.71 2.53
C GLY A 68 23.13 -6.14 2.36
N ILE A 69 23.01 -4.84 2.07
CA ILE A 69 21.78 -4.12 1.67
C ILE A 69 20.49 -4.68 2.32
N PRO A 70 20.23 -4.45 3.63
CA PRO A 70 18.97 -4.84 4.24
C PRO A 70 18.10 -3.59 4.44
N ASP A 71 17.34 -3.21 3.42
CA ASP A 71 15.95 -2.71 3.61
C ASP A 71 15.17 -2.38 2.33
N ASP A 72 15.77 -2.31 1.13
CA ASP A 72 14.99 -1.93 -0.07
C ASP A 72 14.44 -3.14 -0.85
N ILE A 73 15.24 -4.16 -1.17
CA ILE A 73 14.81 -5.16 -2.17
C ILE A 73 13.72 -6.11 -1.65
N GLU A 74 13.85 -6.65 -0.45
CA GLU A 74 12.86 -7.61 0.06
C GLU A 74 11.55 -6.92 0.46
N GLN A 75 11.62 -5.70 1.02
CA GLN A 75 10.43 -4.89 1.28
C GLN A 75 9.72 -4.49 -0.01
N LEU A 76 10.47 -4.08 -1.05
CA LEU A 76 9.91 -3.80 -2.37
C LEU A 76 9.32 -5.06 -3.01
N ARG A 77 9.95 -6.22 -2.83
CA ARG A 77 9.44 -7.53 -3.31
C ARG A 77 8.12 -7.88 -2.64
N VAL A 78 8.02 -7.74 -1.32
CA VAL A 78 6.78 -7.99 -0.56
C VAL A 78 5.69 -7.01 -0.98
N ARG A 79 5.99 -5.71 -1.15
CA ARG A 79 5.02 -4.71 -1.63
C ARG A 79 4.53 -5.02 -3.05
N LYS A 80 5.44 -5.40 -3.95
CA LYS A 80 5.11 -5.82 -5.31
C LYS A 80 4.21 -7.05 -5.31
N GLN A 81 4.58 -8.09 -4.55
CA GLN A 81 3.79 -9.33 -4.47
C GLN A 81 2.40 -9.08 -3.89
N LYS A 82 2.27 -8.17 -2.93
CA LYS A 82 0.98 -7.72 -2.40
C LYS A 82 0.15 -7.01 -3.47
N ALA A 83 0.71 -6.05 -4.19
CA ALA A 83 0.02 -5.34 -5.26
C ALA A 83 -0.40 -6.27 -6.41
N GLU A 84 0.45 -7.25 -6.77
CA GLU A 84 0.11 -8.29 -7.76
C GLU A 84 -1.06 -9.17 -7.30
N THR A 85 -1.10 -9.49 -6.00
CA THR A 85 -2.20 -10.27 -5.41
C THR A 85 -3.50 -9.46 -5.43
N GLU A 86 -3.46 -8.20 -5.02
CA GLU A 86 -4.62 -7.30 -5.04
C GLU A 86 -5.16 -7.09 -6.46
N LEU A 87 -4.27 -6.95 -7.45
CA LEU A 87 -4.66 -6.85 -8.86
C LEU A 87 -5.34 -8.15 -9.35
N ALA A 88 -4.78 -9.31 -9.02
CA ALA A 88 -5.37 -10.59 -9.39
C ALA A 88 -6.73 -10.83 -8.73
N GLU A 89 -6.92 -10.38 -7.48
CA GLU A 89 -8.21 -10.40 -6.78
C GLU A 89 -9.23 -9.49 -7.46
N LEU A 90 -8.83 -8.27 -7.85
CA LEU A 90 -9.70 -7.36 -8.61
C LEU A 90 -10.08 -7.94 -9.97
N GLU A 91 -9.14 -8.49 -10.74
CA GLU A 91 -9.44 -9.14 -12.03
C GLU A 91 -10.39 -10.33 -11.86
N LEU A 92 -10.22 -11.12 -10.81
CA LEU A 92 -11.13 -12.22 -10.50
C LEU A 92 -12.53 -11.70 -10.15
N ALA A 93 -12.61 -10.64 -9.34
CA ALA A 93 -13.87 -10.01 -8.97
C ALA A 93 -14.59 -9.41 -10.19
N THR A 94 -13.86 -8.76 -11.10
CA THR A 94 -14.41 -8.25 -12.37
C THR A 94 -14.95 -9.40 -13.23
N LYS A 95 -14.19 -10.49 -13.39
CA LYS A 95 -14.64 -11.67 -14.15
C LYS A 95 -15.85 -12.39 -13.53
N LYS A 96 -16.02 -12.30 -12.21
CA LYS A 96 -17.20 -12.79 -11.51
C LYS A 96 -18.39 -11.82 -11.57
N GLY A 97 -18.19 -10.60 -12.08
CA GLY A 97 -19.20 -9.54 -12.07
C GLY A 97 -19.46 -8.94 -10.69
N GLU A 98 -18.53 -9.09 -9.74
CA GLU A 98 -18.66 -8.55 -8.38
C GLU A 98 -18.28 -7.06 -8.31
N VAL A 99 -17.45 -6.58 -9.24
CA VAL A 99 -16.99 -5.18 -9.35
C VAL A 99 -16.98 -4.69 -10.80
N ALA A 100 -17.20 -3.40 -11.00
CA ALA A 100 -17.13 -2.72 -12.29
C ALA A 100 -16.51 -1.33 -12.13
N LEU A 101 -16.10 -0.68 -13.23
CA LEU A 101 -15.60 0.69 -13.17
C LEU A 101 -16.73 1.66 -12.81
N ILE A 102 -16.43 2.64 -11.96
CA ILE A 102 -17.41 3.64 -11.52
C ILE A 102 -17.95 4.42 -12.73
N GLU A 103 -17.10 4.76 -13.70
CA GLU A 103 -17.52 5.49 -14.90
C GLU A 103 -18.52 4.69 -15.74
N GLU A 104 -18.31 3.38 -15.89
CA GLU A 104 -19.23 2.49 -16.61
C GLU A 104 -20.57 2.40 -15.89
N PHE A 105 -20.54 2.24 -14.57
CA PHE A 105 -21.74 2.23 -13.73
C PHE A 105 -22.53 3.55 -13.85
N GLU A 106 -21.85 4.70 -13.77
CA GLU A 106 -22.47 6.02 -13.91
C GLU A 106 -23.14 6.19 -15.28
N ARG A 107 -22.47 5.74 -16.35
CA ARG A 107 -22.98 5.78 -17.72
C ARG A 107 -24.22 4.91 -17.87
N ALA A 108 -24.16 3.65 -17.44
CA ALA A 108 -25.28 2.72 -17.50
C ALA A 108 -26.48 3.25 -16.70
N GLN A 109 -26.23 3.80 -15.51
CA GLN A 109 -27.27 4.39 -14.67
C GLN A 109 -27.91 5.63 -15.30
N ALA A 110 -27.12 6.48 -15.96
CA ALA A 110 -27.63 7.64 -16.70
C ALA A 110 -28.51 7.21 -17.88
N MET A 111 -28.11 6.18 -18.63
CA MET A 111 -28.91 5.61 -19.71
C MET A 111 -30.23 5.03 -19.20
N ALA A 112 -30.20 4.25 -18.11
CA ALA A 112 -31.40 3.72 -17.47
C ALA A 112 -32.40 4.82 -17.10
N PHE A 113 -31.92 5.89 -16.44
CA PHE A 113 -32.78 7.00 -16.06
C PHE A 113 -33.29 7.82 -17.26
N ALA A 114 -32.49 7.94 -18.32
CA ALA A 114 -32.93 8.59 -19.55
C ALA A 114 -34.08 7.83 -20.22
N ALA A 115 -33.97 6.50 -20.30
CA ALA A 115 -35.01 5.62 -20.84
C ALA A 115 -36.31 5.71 -20.01
N ILE A 116 -36.21 5.57 -18.68
CA ILE A 116 -37.35 5.73 -17.76
C ILE A 116 -38.03 7.08 -17.96
N ARG A 117 -37.24 8.17 -18.01
CA ARG A 117 -37.77 9.52 -18.22
C ARG A 117 -38.51 9.63 -19.55
N ALA A 118 -37.93 9.12 -20.63
CA ALA A 118 -38.54 9.16 -21.96
C ALA A 118 -39.88 8.41 -21.98
N ASN A 119 -39.91 7.20 -21.44
CA ASN A 119 -41.10 6.34 -21.44
C ASN A 119 -42.24 6.90 -20.58
N ILE A 120 -41.94 7.45 -19.40
CA ILE A 120 -42.92 8.13 -18.54
C ILE A 120 -43.46 9.38 -19.23
N MET A 121 -42.60 10.19 -19.84
CA MET A 121 -43.04 11.43 -20.52
C MET A 121 -43.94 11.16 -21.73
N ASN A 122 -43.89 9.94 -22.29
CA ASN A 122 -44.79 9.51 -23.36
C ASN A 122 -46.16 8.98 -22.88
N VAL A 123 -46.34 8.72 -21.57
CA VAL A 123 -47.60 8.23 -20.99
C VAL A 123 -48.80 9.11 -21.34
N PRO A 124 -48.76 10.45 -21.21
CA PRO A 124 -49.92 11.28 -21.51
C PRO A 124 -50.43 11.12 -22.94
N GLN A 125 -49.53 10.93 -23.91
CA GLN A 125 -49.88 10.76 -25.31
C GLN A 125 -50.64 9.44 -25.55
N ARG A 126 -50.29 8.37 -24.83
CA ARG A 126 -50.99 7.06 -24.92
C ARG A 126 -52.28 7.04 -24.13
N ALA A 127 -52.24 7.58 -22.90
CA ALA A 127 -53.35 7.54 -21.95
C ALA A 127 -54.52 8.42 -22.39
N VAL A 128 -54.28 9.49 -23.16
CA VAL A 128 -55.33 10.44 -23.60
C VAL A 128 -56.52 9.73 -24.25
N LEU A 129 -56.29 8.72 -25.09
CA LEU A 129 -57.35 8.00 -25.80
C LEU A 129 -58.24 7.18 -24.87
N GLN A 130 -57.69 6.70 -23.75
CA GLN A 130 -58.42 5.88 -22.77
C GLN A 130 -59.12 6.71 -21.69
N LEU A 131 -58.63 7.93 -21.45
CA LEU A 131 -59.09 8.84 -20.40
C LEU A 131 -60.09 9.89 -20.92
N LEU A 132 -60.14 10.14 -22.23
CA LEU A 132 -61.05 11.13 -22.80
C LEU A 132 -62.51 10.72 -22.55
N GLY A 133 -63.26 11.57 -21.85
CA GLY A 133 -64.67 11.32 -21.53
C GLY A 133 -64.90 10.33 -20.39
N GLU A 134 -63.83 9.86 -19.72
CA GLU A 134 -63.96 9.05 -18.51
C GLU A 134 -64.50 9.93 -17.36
N THR A 135 -65.57 9.47 -16.70
CA THR A 135 -66.25 10.22 -15.64
C THR A 135 -66.21 9.51 -14.29
N ASP A 136 -65.84 8.23 -14.27
CA ASP A 136 -65.56 7.52 -13.02
C ASP A 136 -64.10 7.74 -12.60
N GLU A 137 -63.92 8.40 -11.45
CA GLU A 137 -62.61 8.66 -10.87
C GLU A 137 -61.80 7.38 -10.63
N ARG A 138 -62.45 6.26 -10.24
CA ARG A 138 -61.75 5.00 -9.99
C ARG A 138 -61.20 4.44 -11.30
N ALA A 139 -62.05 4.33 -12.32
CA ALA A 139 -61.67 3.87 -13.65
C ALA A 139 -60.57 4.75 -14.26
N PHE A 140 -60.63 6.06 -14.06
CA PHE A 140 -59.59 7.00 -14.51
C PHE A 140 -58.23 6.68 -13.88
N LYS A 141 -58.19 6.53 -12.55
CA LYS A 141 -56.95 6.21 -11.82
C LYS A 141 -56.38 4.85 -12.23
N ASP A 142 -57.24 3.86 -12.40
CA ASP A 142 -56.81 2.51 -12.79
C ASP A 142 -56.18 2.50 -14.19
N LYS A 143 -56.81 3.17 -15.17
CA LYS A 143 -56.27 3.31 -16.52
C LYS A 143 -54.94 4.07 -16.55
N LEU A 144 -54.86 5.20 -15.86
CA LEU A 144 -53.62 5.98 -15.80
C LEU A 144 -52.49 5.19 -15.11
N LYS A 145 -52.81 4.46 -14.04
CA LYS A 145 -51.84 3.61 -13.35
C LYS A 145 -51.35 2.48 -14.24
N ALA A 146 -52.24 1.83 -15.00
CA ALA A 146 -51.86 0.78 -15.94
C ALA A 146 -50.86 1.30 -16.99
N GLU A 147 -51.08 2.49 -17.54
CA GLU A 147 -50.15 3.09 -18.52
C GLU A 147 -48.79 3.47 -17.92
N LEU A 148 -48.76 3.93 -16.66
CA LEU A 148 -47.51 4.20 -15.94
C LEU A 148 -46.75 2.91 -15.64
N VAL A 149 -47.44 1.85 -15.23
CA VAL A 149 -46.84 0.53 -14.99
C VAL A 149 -46.24 0.00 -16.29
N LEU A 150 -47.00 0.04 -17.38
CA LEU A 150 -46.51 -0.38 -18.70
C LEU A 150 -45.25 0.40 -19.11
N ALA A 151 -45.22 1.72 -18.90
CA ALA A 151 -44.04 2.54 -19.21
C ALA A 151 -42.79 2.12 -18.42
N LEU A 152 -42.97 1.75 -17.16
CA LEU A 152 -41.89 1.30 -16.28
C LEU A 152 -41.43 -0.11 -16.63
N GLU A 153 -42.35 -1.02 -16.93
CA GLU A 153 -42.06 -2.39 -17.38
C GLU A 153 -41.29 -2.36 -18.69
N THR A 154 -41.73 -1.57 -19.68
CA THR A 154 -40.97 -1.38 -20.94
C THR A 154 -39.55 -0.87 -20.68
N SER A 155 -39.39 0.08 -19.74
CA SER A 155 -38.05 0.60 -19.40
C SER A 155 -37.16 -0.40 -18.66
N ALA A 156 -37.76 -1.43 -18.06
CA ALA A 156 -37.06 -2.49 -17.34
C ALA A 156 -36.72 -3.67 -18.25
N GLU A 157 -37.53 -3.90 -19.30
CA GLU A 157 -37.31 -4.90 -20.34
C GLU A 157 -36.42 -4.42 -21.48
N ASP A 158 -36.27 -3.10 -21.66
CA ASP A 158 -35.21 -2.54 -22.48
C ASP A 158 -33.87 -2.99 -21.88
N ASP A 159 -33.34 -4.10 -22.40
CA ASP A 159 -31.94 -4.46 -22.25
C ASP A 159 -31.17 -3.23 -22.72
N LEU A 160 -30.62 -2.48 -21.76
CA LEU A 160 -29.61 -1.47 -22.05
C LEU A 160 -28.44 -2.29 -22.60
N GLU A 161 -28.45 -2.49 -23.93
CA GLU A 161 -27.48 -3.29 -24.65
C GLU A 161 -26.12 -2.91 -24.06
N GLN A 162 -25.49 -3.90 -23.41
CA GLN A 162 -24.07 -3.82 -23.14
C GLN A 162 -23.46 -3.72 -24.54
N GLU A 163 -23.20 -2.50 -25.01
CA GLU A 163 -22.26 -2.32 -26.11
C GLU A 163 -21.04 -3.11 -25.67
N ASP A 164 -20.78 -4.23 -26.34
CA ASP A 164 -19.71 -5.16 -26.01
C ASP A 164 -18.45 -4.35 -25.75
N PHE A 165 -18.07 -4.24 -24.48
CA PHE A 165 -16.89 -3.52 -24.05
C PHE A 165 -15.67 -4.39 -24.44
N GLU A 166 -15.21 -4.26 -25.69
CA GLU A 166 -13.93 -4.81 -26.17
C GLU A 166 -12.71 -4.21 -25.45
#